data_AF-A0A935BN19-F1
#
_entry.id   AF-A0A935BN19-F1
#
_cell.length_a   1.000
_cell.length_b   1.000
_cell.length_c   1.000
_cell.angle_alpha   90.00
_cell.angle_beta   90.00
_cell.angle_gamma   90.00
#
_symmetry.space_group_name_H-M   'P 1'
#
loop_
_entity.id
_entity.type
_entity.pdbx_description
1 polymer ?
#
loop_
_entity_poly.entity_id
_entity_poly.type
_entity_poly.pdbx_seq_one_letter_code
_entity_poly.pdbx_strand_id
1 'polypeptide(L)'
;MKTSSVRLALLGALLLVGAAALYAIHGHERTLRAGRIILVELAPVDPRSLMQGDYMALRFQPDALLPRPEVVAGKLPRMPNYAYLALDATNRTRYAGTGDALPAPSGQVALRLRARDGVYSIGPNAFFFQEGQADVYAPARWGEFRVEGNGKALLTHLRDAGLNRLGTENKR
;
A
#
# COMPACT_ATOMS: atom_id res chain seq x y z
N MET A 1 7.48 5.37 -54.39
CA MET A 1 8.25 4.61 -53.37
C MET A 1 8.27 5.26 -51.98
N LYS A 2 8.19 6.60 -51.84
CA LYS A 2 8.30 7.32 -50.55
C LYS A 2 7.16 7.06 -49.53
N THR A 3 5.94 6.81 -50.00
CA THR A 3 4.75 6.54 -49.15
C THR A 3 4.78 5.17 -48.47
N SER A 4 5.43 4.17 -49.07
CA SER A 4 5.57 2.83 -48.47
C SER A 4 6.50 2.87 -47.26
N SER A 5 7.60 3.61 -47.37
CA SER A 5 8.57 3.81 -46.27
C SER A 5 7.96 4.54 -45.08
N VAL A 6 7.11 5.55 -45.33
CA VAL A 6 6.40 6.28 -44.26
C VAL A 6 5.37 5.39 -43.57
N ARG A 7 4.63 4.56 -44.32
CA ARG A 7 3.69 3.58 -43.73
C ARG A 7 4.42 2.54 -42.87
N LEU A 8 5.57 2.05 -43.33
CA LEU A 8 6.41 1.14 -42.55
C LEU A 8 6.92 1.79 -41.26
N ALA A 9 7.36 3.05 -41.32
CA ALA A 9 7.82 3.79 -40.15
C ALA A 9 6.69 4.03 -39.14
N LEU A 10 5.49 4.39 -39.62
CA LEU A 10 4.30 4.58 -38.76
C LEU A 10 3.86 3.26 -38.10
N LEU A 11 3.84 2.16 -38.85
CA LEU A 11 3.56 0.83 -38.30
C LEU A 11 4.59 0.40 -37.26
N GLY A 12 5.88 0.66 -37.53
CA GLY A 12 6.96 0.39 -36.58
C GLY A 12 6.83 1.20 -35.30
N ALA A 13 6.54 2.49 -35.39
CA ALA A 13 6.31 3.34 -34.23
C ALA A 13 5.08 2.90 -33.41
N LEU A 14 3.97 2.56 -34.07
CA LEU A 14 2.77 2.07 -33.41
C LEU A 14 3.01 0.75 -32.66
N LEU A 15 3.75 -0.19 -33.28
CA LEU A 15 4.15 -1.44 -32.64
C LEU A 15 5.06 -1.21 -31.43
N LEU A 16 6.00 -0.27 -31.51
CA LEU A 16 6.89 0.10 -30.41
C LEU A 16 6.12 0.67 -29.22
N VAL A 17 5.20 1.60 -29.46
CA VAL A 17 4.34 2.18 -28.41
C VAL A 17 3.44 1.10 -27.80
N GLY A 18 2.83 0.24 -28.63
CA GLY A 18 2.02 -0.88 -28.17
C GLY A 18 2.80 -1.86 -27.30
N ALA A 19 4.02 -2.23 -27.71
CA ALA A 19 4.90 -3.11 -26.95
C ALA A 19 5.33 -2.49 -25.61
N ALA A 20 5.64 -1.20 -25.59
CA ALA A 20 5.98 -0.48 -24.35
C ALA A 20 4.78 -0.41 -23.39
N ALA A 21 3.57 -0.16 -23.90
CA ALA A 21 2.35 -0.18 -23.11
C ALA A 21 2.05 -1.58 -22.53
N LEU A 22 2.14 -2.63 -23.36
CA LEU A 22 1.97 -4.02 -22.90
C LEU A 22 3.02 -4.44 -21.87
N TYR A 23 4.27 -4.00 -22.03
CA TYR A 23 5.33 -4.24 -21.06
C TYR A 23 5.05 -3.52 -19.73
N ALA A 24 4.62 -2.25 -19.78
CA ALA A 24 4.23 -1.50 -18.59
C ALA A 24 3.03 -2.18 -17.88
N ILE A 25 2.02 -2.59 -18.64
CA ILE A 25 0.84 -3.32 -18.12
C ILE A 25 1.29 -4.64 -17.48
N HIS A 26 2.16 -5.42 -18.11
CA HIS A 26 2.66 -6.67 -17.53
C HIS A 26 3.48 -6.44 -16.26
N GLY A 27 4.26 -5.36 -16.18
CA GLY A 27 4.94 -4.93 -14.96
C GLY A 27 3.95 -4.62 -13.83
N HIS A 28 2.89 -3.86 -14.13
CA HIS A 28 1.82 -3.55 -13.19
C HIS A 28 0.96 -4.78 -12.81
N GLU A 29 0.74 -5.72 -13.74
CA GLU A 29 0.04 -6.98 -13.47
C GLU A 29 0.86 -7.94 -12.62
N ARG A 30 2.19 -7.99 -12.79
CA ARG A 30 3.07 -8.73 -11.87
C ARG A 30 3.02 -8.13 -10.47
N THR A 31 2.99 -6.81 -10.34
CA THR A 31 2.76 -6.13 -9.05
C THR A 31 1.42 -6.52 -8.42
N LEU A 32 0.34 -6.62 -9.20
CA LEU A 32 -0.98 -7.02 -8.71
C LEU A 32 -1.11 -8.52 -8.40
N ARG A 33 -0.37 -9.40 -9.09
CA ARG A 33 -0.45 -10.87 -8.91
C ARG A 33 0.59 -11.44 -7.93
N ALA A 34 1.75 -10.82 -7.73
CA ALA A 34 2.86 -11.40 -6.97
C ALA A 34 3.04 -10.83 -5.54
N GLY A 35 2.37 -9.74 -5.19
CA GLY A 35 2.49 -9.19 -3.83
C GLY A 35 1.78 -10.05 -2.79
N ARG A 36 2.44 -10.29 -1.65
CA ARG A 36 1.88 -11.05 -0.52
C ARG A 36 0.77 -10.24 0.15
N ILE A 37 -0.37 -10.88 0.39
CA ILE A 37 -1.47 -10.25 1.14
C ILE A 37 -1.16 -10.33 2.63
N ILE A 38 -1.27 -9.20 3.31
CA ILE A 38 -1.13 -9.08 4.76
C ILE A 38 -2.25 -8.20 5.32
N LEU A 39 -2.58 -8.42 6.59
CA LEU A 39 -3.62 -7.70 7.31
C LEU A 39 -3.00 -6.90 8.45
N VAL A 40 -3.11 -5.59 8.33
CA VAL A 40 -2.56 -4.62 9.31
C VAL A 40 -3.69 -4.03 10.12
N GLU A 41 -3.60 -4.13 11.43
CA GLU A 41 -4.64 -3.63 12.33
C GLU A 41 -4.72 -2.09 12.32
N LEU A 42 -5.94 -1.57 12.25
CA LEU A 42 -6.22 -0.15 12.33
C LEU A 42 -6.22 0.30 13.80
N ALA A 43 -5.64 1.46 14.07
CA ALA A 43 -5.91 2.20 15.29
C ALA A 43 -7.31 2.85 15.20
N PRO A 44 -7.87 3.43 16.29
CA PRO A 44 -9.18 4.08 16.23
C PRO A 44 -9.28 5.06 15.05
N VAL A 45 -10.24 4.79 14.15
CA VAL A 45 -10.47 5.53 12.90
C VAL A 45 -11.72 6.37 13.00
N ASP A 46 -11.70 7.53 12.35
CA ASP A 46 -12.89 8.34 12.13
C ASP A 46 -13.38 8.12 10.69
N PRO A 47 -14.57 7.53 10.49
CA PRO A 47 -15.12 7.27 9.17
C PRO A 47 -15.54 8.54 8.42
N ARG A 48 -15.61 9.71 9.08
CA ARG A 48 -16.08 10.94 8.45
C ARG A 48 -15.16 12.12 8.74
N SER A 49 -14.36 12.50 7.75
CA SER A 49 -13.55 13.72 7.85
C SER A 49 -14.23 14.89 7.13
N LEU A 50 -14.75 15.82 7.93
CA LEU A 50 -15.63 16.93 7.53
C LEU A 50 -15.06 17.89 6.46
N MET A 51 -13.75 17.90 6.22
CA MET A 51 -13.12 18.97 5.42
C MET A 51 -12.75 18.58 3.98
N GLN A 52 -12.80 17.30 3.57
CA GLN A 52 -12.20 16.87 2.30
C GLN A 52 -12.99 15.82 1.49
N GLY A 53 -14.21 15.45 1.89
CA GLY A 53 -15.11 14.55 1.15
C GLY A 53 -15.33 13.18 1.80
N ASP A 54 -15.78 12.19 1.02
CA ASP A 54 -16.10 10.83 1.50
C ASP A 54 -14.86 9.94 1.60
N TYR A 55 -14.16 10.08 2.72
CA TYR A 55 -13.05 9.21 3.06
C TYR A 55 -13.00 8.94 4.55
N MET A 56 -12.44 7.79 4.90
CA MET A 56 -12.10 7.44 6.27
C MET A 56 -10.62 7.74 6.52
N ALA A 57 -10.34 8.48 7.58
CA ALA A 57 -8.97 8.70 8.03
C ALA A 57 -8.42 7.40 8.60
N LEU A 58 -7.24 6.99 8.14
CA LEU A 58 -6.59 5.76 8.57
C LEU A 58 -5.40 6.05 9.46
N ARG A 59 -5.27 5.22 10.50
CA ARG A 59 -4.08 5.07 11.31
C ARG A 59 -3.88 3.59 11.57
N PHE A 60 -2.64 3.13 11.62
CA PHE A 60 -2.34 1.72 11.86
C PHE A 60 -1.70 1.53 13.22
N GLN A 61 -2.05 0.45 13.90
CA GLN A 61 -1.47 0.09 15.22
C GLN A 61 0.07 0.10 15.21
N PRO A 62 0.78 -0.46 14.19
CA PRO A 62 2.24 -0.47 14.21
C PRO A 62 2.88 0.92 14.08
N ASP A 63 2.15 1.94 13.57
CA ASP A 63 2.69 3.30 13.44
C ASP A 63 3.06 3.89 14.81
N ALA A 64 2.34 3.51 15.87
CA ALA A 64 2.63 3.95 17.24
C ALA A 64 3.94 3.39 17.80
N LEU A 65 4.44 2.29 17.23
CA LEU A 65 5.66 1.59 17.65
C LEU A 65 6.89 1.96 16.80
N LEU A 66 6.70 2.78 15.75
CA LEU A 66 7.80 3.21 14.91
C LEU A 66 8.71 4.20 15.65
N PRO A 67 10.03 4.17 15.37
CA PRO A 67 10.95 5.17 15.89
C PRO A 67 10.49 6.57 15.49
N ARG A 68 10.43 7.48 16.47
CA ARG A 68 10.21 8.89 16.21
C ARG A 68 11.56 9.56 15.97
N PRO A 69 11.69 10.40 14.92
CA PRO A 69 12.91 11.16 14.72
C PRO A 69 13.05 12.21 15.83
N GLU A 70 13.82 11.86 16.85
CA GLU A 70 14.23 12.79 17.90
C GLU A 70 15.60 13.37 17.55
N VAL A 71 15.71 14.70 17.60
CA VAL A 71 16.99 15.38 17.38
C VAL A 71 17.86 15.13 18.60
N VAL A 72 18.84 14.24 18.46
CA VAL A 72 19.84 13.97 19.48
C VAL A 72 21.11 14.71 19.10
N ALA A 73 21.58 15.59 19.98
CA ALA A 73 22.80 16.39 19.79
C ALA A 73 22.83 17.18 18.45
N GLY A 74 21.69 17.76 18.06
CA GLY A 74 21.58 18.61 16.86
C GLY A 74 21.60 17.85 15.52
N LYS A 75 21.57 16.52 15.53
CA LYS A 75 21.50 15.68 14.31
C LYS A 75 20.22 14.86 14.29
N LEU A 76 19.59 14.79 13.10
CA LEU A 76 18.48 13.88 12.88
C LEU A 76 19.03 12.46 12.70
N PRO A 77 18.59 11.47 13.48
CA PRO A 77 19.07 10.10 13.35
C PRO A 77 18.69 9.53 11.98
N ARG A 78 19.56 8.66 11.43
CA ARG A 78 19.26 7.91 10.21
C ARG A 78 18.10 6.97 10.49
N MET A 79 17.02 7.18 9.75
CA MET A 79 15.78 6.42 9.93
C MET A 79 15.84 5.12 9.14
N PRO A 80 15.25 4.03 9.68
CA PRO A 80 15.19 2.76 8.99
C PRO A 80 14.32 2.87 7.73
N ASN A 81 14.68 2.13 6.70
CA ASN A 81 13.91 2.09 5.46
C ASN A 81 12.65 1.21 5.57
N TYR A 82 12.64 0.22 6.46
CA TYR A 82 11.58 -0.78 6.57
C TYR A 82 11.10 -1.00 8.01
N ALA A 83 9.80 -1.23 8.16
CA ALA A 83 9.22 -1.89 9.30
C ALA A 83 9.10 -3.39 9.01
N TYR A 84 9.53 -4.23 9.94
CA TYR A 84 9.35 -5.67 9.86
C TYR A 84 8.12 -6.08 10.64
N LEU A 85 7.25 -6.84 9.98
CA LEU A 85 6.01 -7.36 10.55
C LEU A 85 6.04 -8.88 10.52
N ALA A 86 5.88 -9.52 11.67
CA ALA A 86 5.69 -10.97 11.77
C ALA A 86 4.26 -11.32 11.35
N LEU A 87 4.09 -12.44 10.65
CA LEU A 87 2.79 -12.89 10.15
C LEU A 87 2.31 -14.13 10.90
N ASP A 88 1.02 -14.16 11.22
CA ASP A 88 0.36 -15.37 11.71
C ASP A 88 -0.23 -16.22 10.56
N ALA A 89 -0.88 -17.34 10.93
CA ALA A 89 -1.51 -18.26 9.97
C ALA A 89 -2.64 -17.61 9.13
N THR A 90 -3.20 -16.49 9.59
CA THR A 90 -4.26 -15.71 8.90
C THR A 90 -3.72 -14.46 8.20
N ASN A 91 -2.40 -14.33 8.09
CA ASN A 91 -1.69 -13.16 7.56
C ASN A 91 -1.91 -11.86 8.36
N ARG A 92 -2.34 -11.94 9.62
CA ARG A 92 -2.36 -10.77 10.51
C ARG A 92 -0.94 -10.42 10.91
N THR A 93 -0.66 -9.12 10.93
CA THR A 93 0.67 -8.62 11.23
C THR A 93 0.83 -8.25 12.68
N ARG A 94 1.98 -8.60 13.26
CA ARG A 94 2.47 -8.04 14.52
C ARG A 94 3.79 -7.31 14.26
N TYR A 95 3.95 -6.12 14.84
CA TYR A 95 5.21 -5.39 14.75
C TYR A 95 6.37 -6.23 15.35
N ALA A 96 7.45 -6.38 14.57
CA ALA A 96 8.62 -7.17 14.95
C ALA A 96 9.91 -6.32 15.04
N GLY A 97 9.90 -5.10 14.51
CA GLY A 97 11.03 -4.17 14.57
C GLY A 97 11.16 -3.31 13.31
N THR A 98 12.30 -2.66 13.16
CA THR A 98 12.66 -1.90 11.96
C THR A 98 14.07 -2.25 11.49
N GLY A 99 14.36 -2.02 10.21
CA GLY A 99 15.71 -2.18 9.67
C GLY A 99 15.84 -1.69 8.23
N ASP A 100 17.00 -1.97 7.64
CA ASP A 100 17.38 -1.51 6.30
C ASP A 100 17.55 -2.66 5.30
N ALA A 101 17.44 -3.91 5.75
CA ALA A 101 17.70 -5.09 4.94
C ALA A 101 16.45 -5.60 4.23
N LEU A 102 16.66 -6.06 3.00
CA LEU A 102 15.79 -6.94 2.25
C LEU A 102 16.59 -8.19 1.80
N PRO A 103 15.98 -9.39 1.77
CA PRO A 103 14.60 -9.68 2.19
C PRO A 103 14.42 -9.57 3.72
N ALA A 104 13.17 -9.54 4.17
CA ALA A 104 12.86 -9.55 5.59
C ALA A 104 13.37 -10.84 6.27
N PRO A 105 13.61 -10.83 7.59
CA PRO A 105 13.89 -12.04 8.36
C PRO A 105 12.82 -13.12 8.14
N SER A 106 13.19 -14.39 8.33
CA SER A 106 12.26 -15.52 8.13
C SER A 106 10.98 -15.36 8.97
N GLY A 107 9.83 -15.65 8.36
CA GLY A 107 8.52 -15.48 8.99
C GLY A 107 8.01 -14.02 9.07
N GLN A 108 8.78 -13.06 8.55
CA GLN A 108 8.42 -11.64 8.55
C GLN A 108 8.23 -11.10 7.14
N VAL A 109 7.60 -9.94 7.04
CA VAL A 109 7.50 -9.14 5.83
C VAL A 109 8.07 -7.75 6.12
N ALA A 110 8.79 -7.19 5.14
CA ALA A 110 9.31 -5.82 5.22
C ALA A 110 8.32 -4.89 4.53
N LEU A 111 7.88 -3.84 5.22
CA LEU A 111 7.08 -2.75 4.66
C LEU A 111 7.96 -1.51 4.61
N ARG A 112 8.08 -0.91 3.44
CA ARG A 112 8.83 0.32 3.24
C ARG A 112 8.12 1.46 3.97
N LEU A 113 8.85 2.11 4.87
CA LEU A 113 8.35 3.24 5.62
C LEU A 113 8.19 4.46 4.71
N ARG A 114 7.12 5.22 4.94
CA ARG A 114 6.85 6.49 4.27
C ARG A 114 6.95 7.60 5.30
N ALA A 115 7.73 8.64 4.99
CA ALA A 115 7.78 9.85 5.81
C ALA A 115 6.82 10.89 5.26
N ARG A 116 6.00 11.48 6.12
CA ARG A 116 5.16 12.65 5.82
C ARG A 116 5.25 13.60 7.01
N ASP A 117 5.67 14.83 6.76
CA ASP A 117 5.84 15.86 7.81
C ASP A 117 6.71 15.38 9.00
N GLY A 118 7.71 14.54 8.73
CA GLY A 118 8.58 13.95 9.75
C GLY A 118 7.97 12.78 10.53
N VAL A 119 6.71 12.41 10.26
CA VAL A 119 6.05 11.25 10.84
C VAL A 119 6.13 10.07 9.88
N TYR A 120 6.59 8.93 10.39
CA TYR A 120 6.67 7.69 9.63
C TYR A 120 5.37 6.90 9.74
N SER A 121 4.95 6.29 8.64
CA SER A 121 3.82 5.36 8.62
C SER A 121 4.09 4.20 7.66
N ILE A 122 3.49 3.06 7.95
CA ILE A 122 3.50 1.86 7.10
C ILE A 122 2.49 1.91 5.94
N GLY A 123 1.57 2.87 5.95
CA GLY A 123 0.42 2.89 5.03
C GLY A 123 -0.03 4.30 4.61
N PRO A 124 -1.11 4.39 3.82
CA PRO A 124 -1.76 5.67 3.53
C PRO A 124 -2.56 6.16 4.75
N ASN A 125 -2.77 7.47 4.86
CA ASN A 125 -3.52 8.09 5.96
C ASN A 125 -5.04 8.19 5.70
N ALA A 126 -5.53 7.69 4.56
CA ALA A 126 -6.93 7.78 4.19
C ALA A 126 -7.34 6.63 3.25
N PHE A 127 -8.62 6.27 3.28
CA PHE A 127 -9.29 5.40 2.31
C PHE A 127 -10.51 6.13 1.76
N PHE A 128 -10.56 6.33 0.45
CA PHE A 128 -11.63 7.06 -0.24
C PHE A 128 -12.71 6.10 -0.71
N PHE A 129 -13.98 6.50 -0.56
CA PHE A 129 -15.15 5.75 -1.02
C PHE A 129 -16.22 6.70 -1.57
N GLN A 130 -17.31 6.14 -2.11
CA GLN A 130 -18.42 6.95 -2.63
C GLN A 130 -19.24 7.56 -1.49
N GLU A 131 -19.86 8.72 -1.75
CA GLU A 131 -20.79 9.35 -0.81
C GLU A 131 -21.86 8.38 -0.31
N GLY A 132 -22.15 8.43 0.99
CA GLY A 132 -23.11 7.54 1.65
C GLY A 132 -22.58 6.15 2.00
N GLN A 133 -21.32 5.80 1.68
CA GLN A 133 -20.74 4.51 2.06
C GLN A 133 -19.99 4.51 3.41
N ALA A 134 -20.03 5.62 4.16
CA ALA A 134 -19.31 5.71 5.43
C ALA A 134 -19.68 4.57 6.40
N ASP A 135 -20.96 4.22 6.50
CA ASP A 135 -21.44 3.14 7.38
C ASP A 135 -20.93 1.76 6.96
N VAL A 136 -20.67 1.55 5.67
CA VAL A 136 -20.08 0.30 5.14
C VAL A 136 -18.65 0.13 5.63
N TYR A 137 -17.89 1.21 5.75
CA TYR A 137 -16.48 1.18 6.15
C TYR A 137 -16.25 1.47 7.64
N ALA A 138 -17.25 2.01 8.36
CA ALA A 138 -17.23 2.23 9.80
C ALA A 138 -16.81 1.00 10.64
N PRO A 139 -17.21 -0.25 10.33
CA PRO A 139 -16.77 -1.42 11.10
C PRO A 139 -15.34 -1.88 10.78
N ALA A 140 -14.58 -1.14 9.97
CA ALA A 140 -13.21 -1.51 9.62
C ALA A 140 -12.32 -1.69 10.87
N ARG A 141 -11.56 -2.79 10.85
CA ARG A 141 -10.55 -3.13 11.87
C ARG A 141 -9.20 -3.45 11.26
N TRP A 142 -9.17 -3.80 9.98
CA TRP A 142 -7.93 -4.18 9.30
C TRP A 142 -7.82 -3.50 7.94
N GLY A 143 -6.61 -3.07 7.59
CA GLY A 143 -6.21 -2.75 6.23
C GLY A 143 -5.62 -3.97 5.54
N GLU A 144 -6.15 -4.34 4.38
CA GLU A 144 -5.59 -5.38 3.52
C GLU A 144 -4.53 -4.77 2.59
N PHE A 145 -3.28 -5.13 2.83
CA PHE A 145 -2.16 -4.69 2.03
C PHE A 145 -1.69 -5.79 1.09
N ARG A 146 -1.30 -5.39 -0.11
CA ARG A 146 -0.50 -6.19 -1.03
C ARG A 146 0.94 -5.68 -0.99
N VAL A 147 1.88 -6.52 -0.56
CA VAL A 147 3.29 -6.14 -0.38
C VAL A 147 4.18 -6.81 -1.41
N GLU A 148 4.93 -6.00 -2.15
CA GLU A 148 5.93 -6.44 -3.12
C GLU A 148 7.23 -6.89 -2.44
N GLY A 149 8.08 -7.65 -3.16
CA GLY A 149 9.39 -8.10 -2.63
C GLY A 149 10.37 -6.97 -2.29
N ASN A 150 10.15 -5.76 -2.81
CA ASN A 150 10.91 -4.54 -2.48
C ASN A 150 10.35 -3.80 -1.23
N GLY A 151 9.35 -4.37 -0.56
CA GLY A 151 8.66 -3.81 0.61
C GLY A 151 7.62 -2.73 0.31
N LYS A 152 7.39 -2.37 -0.96
CA LYS A 152 6.30 -1.45 -1.32
C LYS A 152 4.96 -2.10 -1.01
N ALA A 153 4.15 -1.43 -0.19
CA ALA A 153 2.84 -1.89 0.22
C ALA A 153 1.73 -1.02 -0.38
N LEU A 154 0.71 -1.66 -0.96
CA LEU A 154 -0.50 -1.01 -1.45
C LEU A 154 -1.69 -1.45 -0.59
N LEU A 155 -2.38 -0.49 0.03
CA LEU A 155 -3.67 -0.75 0.67
C LEU A 155 -4.71 -0.98 -0.43
N THR A 156 -5.37 -2.13 -0.40
CA THR A 156 -6.33 -2.53 -1.45
C THR A 156 -7.76 -2.56 -0.95
N HIS A 157 -7.98 -3.01 0.29
CA HIS A 157 -9.30 -3.15 0.89
C HIS A 157 -9.23 -2.88 2.38
N LEU A 158 -10.39 -2.66 2.97
CA LEU A 158 -10.59 -2.67 4.41
C LEU A 158 -11.36 -3.93 4.79
N ARG A 159 -11.11 -4.45 5.99
CA ARG A 159 -11.82 -5.60 6.52
C ARG A 159 -12.37 -5.34 7.92
N ASP A 160 -13.51 -5.96 8.20
CA ASP A 160 -14.12 -5.96 9.53
C ASP A 160 -13.34 -6.83 10.53
N ALA A 161 -13.84 -6.94 11.76
CA ALA A 161 -13.26 -7.80 12.80
C ALA A 161 -13.23 -9.29 12.41
N GLY A 162 -14.18 -9.74 11.59
CA GLY A 162 -14.27 -11.11 11.06
C GLY A 162 -13.37 -11.37 9.85
N LEU A 163 -12.58 -10.38 9.43
CA LEU A 163 -11.74 -10.41 8.23
C LEU A 163 -12.54 -10.46 6.92
N ASN A 164 -13.81 -10.05 6.91
CA ASN A 164 -14.57 -9.90 5.68
C ASN A 164 -14.22 -8.58 5.01
N ARG A 165 -14.09 -8.57 3.68
CA ARG A 165 -13.85 -7.33 2.93
C ARG A 165 -15.07 -6.43 2.95
N LEU A 166 -14.84 -5.15 3.21
CA LEU A 166 -15.86 -4.10 3.20
C LEU A 166 -15.97 -3.48 1.81
N GLY A 167 -17.18 -3.09 1.41
CA GLY A 167 -17.44 -2.40 0.14
C GLY A 167 -17.32 -3.27 -1.11
N THR A 168 -17.14 -4.59 -0.97
CA THR A 168 -17.10 -5.53 -2.10
C THR A 168 -18.47 -6.06 -2.52
N GLU A 169 -19.55 -5.68 -1.84
CA GLU A 169 -20.91 -5.97 -2.28
C GLU A 169 -21.35 -4.97 -3.36
N ASN A 170 -20.97 -5.25 -4.60
CA ASN A 170 -21.81 -4.92 -5.75
C ASN A 170 -21.38 -5.71 -7.00
N LYS A 171 -22.05 -6.84 -7.23
CA LYS A 171 -22.71 -7.23 -8.49
C LYS A 171 -23.16 -8.70 -8.42
N ARG A 172 -24.43 -8.92 -8.06
CA ARG A 172 -25.27 -9.88 -8.76
C ARG A 172 -26.57 -9.17 -9.12
#